data_AF-A0A914FNY0-F1
#
_entry.id   AF-A0A914FNY0-F1
#
_cell.length_a   1.000
_cell.length_b   1.000
_cell.length_c   1.000
_cell.angle_alpha   90.00
_cell.angle_beta   90.00
_cell.angle_gamma   90.00
#
_symmetry.space_group_name_H-M   'P 1'
#
loop_
_entity.id
_entity.type
_entity.pdbx_description
1 polymer ?
#
loop_
_entity_poly.entity_id
_entity_poly.type
_entity_poly.pdbx_seq_one_letter_code
_entity_poly.pdbx_strand_id
1 'polypeptide(L)'
;MMMNSEMISKLEEKFPAVHSNGEGYVFRDDVGEALKIIGFDLPGYQLRDLMERFGGNDKVTIAQLNELYTNLMEEKSSHVNHWQKNVVRVDEASYQVQGIAGHGADEVVHTIRIAEEVAFSNWINDELGDDGDLKHLLPVEQDNGDLYKKVQDGLIMCKLINIAQPDTIDEHAINKNNLNTYKKLENLNLALESCSKIGCNVVNIDADDISKGKPHLVLGIIWQIIRLGLFRHINNMDETHGISFLKGEEHDDEEAAAVDEVRQLSPEQIVVRWVNYHLTNANIDIKMKNFTSDIADSTIYTHLIKQIAPVEAGVTLAPLDEEGNIKRATAMLNEAAKIDCRAFVTPEDVAEGNYKLNLAFIANLFGKYPALPETAETSDANENSENKVVEEPLGEVEGPLEEVEEMNVVISAPPIVSKDDFEHRLVIFLAIMCGVLVNYLVIALKRVFS
;
A
#
# COMPACT_ATOMS: atom_id res chain seq x y z
N MET A 1 3.04 -23.39 -11.36
CA MET A 1 1.75 -22.93 -11.93
C MET A 1 2.02 -22.57 -13.38
N MET A 2 1.24 -23.06 -14.35
CA MET A 2 1.47 -22.78 -15.79
C MET A 2 0.73 -21.51 -16.24
N MET A 3 1.18 -20.89 -17.33
CA MET A 3 0.48 -19.81 -18.04
C MET A 3 -0.95 -20.27 -18.40
N ASN A 4 -1.93 -19.39 -18.18
CA ASN A 4 -3.34 -19.68 -18.48
C ASN A 4 -3.68 -19.39 -19.96
N SER A 5 -4.87 -19.80 -20.40
CA SER A 5 -5.31 -19.61 -21.79
C SER A 5 -5.47 -18.14 -22.19
N GLU A 6 -5.78 -17.26 -21.23
CA GLU A 6 -5.92 -15.82 -21.46
C GLU A 6 -4.56 -15.16 -21.73
N MET A 7 -3.54 -15.55 -20.97
CA MET A 7 -2.14 -15.12 -21.18
C MET A 7 -1.63 -15.57 -22.55
N ILE A 8 -1.95 -16.80 -22.96
CA ILE A 8 -1.59 -17.31 -24.29
C ILE A 8 -2.32 -16.54 -25.40
N SER A 9 -3.59 -16.19 -25.19
CA SER A 9 -4.35 -15.35 -26.14
C SER A 9 -3.74 -13.95 -26.29
N LYS A 10 -3.34 -13.31 -25.19
CA LYS A 10 -2.65 -12.00 -25.22
C LYS A 10 -1.29 -12.07 -25.91
N LEU A 11 -0.59 -13.21 -25.79
CA LEU A 11 0.65 -13.44 -26.53
C LEU A 11 0.41 -13.66 -28.04
N GLU A 12 -0.66 -14.37 -28.42
CA GLU A 12 -1.05 -14.59 -29.83
C GLU A 12 -1.44 -13.28 -30.53
N GLU A 13 -2.11 -12.36 -29.85
CA GLU A 13 -2.46 -11.04 -30.39
C GLU A 13 -1.23 -10.21 -30.77
N LYS A 14 -0.14 -10.35 -30.01
CA LYS A 14 1.07 -9.53 -30.19
C LYS A 14 2.18 -10.23 -30.97
N PHE A 15 2.26 -11.55 -30.89
CA PHE A 15 3.30 -12.36 -31.51
C PHE A 15 2.69 -13.34 -32.51
N PRO A 16 2.80 -13.08 -33.83
CA PRO A 16 2.17 -13.91 -34.88
C PRO A 16 2.67 -15.36 -34.94
N ALA A 17 3.81 -15.64 -34.29
CA ALA A 17 4.40 -16.97 -34.21
C ALA A 17 3.92 -17.77 -32.98
N VAL A 18 2.99 -17.21 -32.19
CA VAL A 18 2.34 -17.85 -31.04
C VAL A 18 0.94 -18.27 -31.44
N HIS A 19 0.54 -19.47 -31.04
CA HIS A 19 -0.76 -20.03 -31.36
C HIS A 19 -1.55 -20.35 -30.09
N SER A 20 -2.87 -20.20 -30.15
CA SER A 20 -3.83 -20.54 -29.08
C SER A 20 -3.74 -21.98 -28.56
N ASN A 21 -3.12 -22.90 -29.29
CA ASN A 21 -2.87 -24.27 -28.84
C ASN A 21 -1.66 -24.42 -27.91
N GLY A 22 -0.98 -23.31 -27.55
CA GLY A 22 0.22 -23.32 -26.72
C GLY A 22 1.50 -23.73 -27.46
N GLU A 23 1.45 -23.79 -28.79
CA GLU A 23 2.61 -24.00 -29.65
C GLU A 23 3.09 -22.68 -30.25
N GLY A 24 4.35 -22.62 -30.67
CA GLY A 24 4.94 -21.43 -31.26
C GLY A 24 6.19 -20.96 -30.53
N TYR A 25 6.64 -19.76 -30.91
CA TYR A 25 7.85 -19.15 -30.34
C TYR A 25 7.79 -17.63 -30.30
N VAL A 26 8.58 -17.05 -29.40
CA VAL A 26 8.88 -15.62 -29.30
C VAL A 26 10.37 -15.44 -29.63
N PHE A 27 10.73 -14.38 -30.33
CA PHE A 27 12.13 -14.06 -30.58
C PHE A 27 12.81 -13.56 -29.32
N ARG A 28 14.11 -13.83 -29.19
CA ARG A 28 14.90 -13.46 -28.00
C ARG A 28 14.77 -11.98 -27.60
N ASP A 29 14.72 -11.10 -28.58
CA ASP A 29 14.61 -9.65 -28.35
C ASP A 29 13.24 -9.24 -27.79
N ASP A 30 12.21 -10.05 -28.05
CA ASP A 30 10.82 -9.80 -27.68
C ASP A 30 10.41 -10.49 -26.37
N VAL A 31 11.27 -11.33 -25.78
CA VAL A 31 10.97 -12.09 -24.55
C VAL A 31 10.65 -11.16 -23.38
N GLY A 32 11.34 -10.03 -23.26
CA GLY A 32 11.06 -9.06 -22.20
C GLY A 32 9.63 -8.49 -22.30
N GLU A 33 9.18 -8.23 -23.52
CA GLU A 33 7.83 -7.73 -23.77
C GLU A 33 6.77 -8.83 -23.58
N ALA A 34 7.08 -10.08 -23.98
CA ALA A 34 6.24 -11.23 -23.71
C ALA A 34 6.07 -11.50 -22.20
N LEU A 35 7.15 -11.40 -21.42
CA LEU A 35 7.12 -11.52 -19.97
C LEU A 35 6.25 -10.42 -19.33
N LYS A 36 6.34 -9.19 -19.85
CA LYS A 36 5.53 -8.06 -19.39
C LYS A 36 4.03 -8.29 -19.59
N ILE A 37 3.65 -8.87 -20.73
CA ILE A 37 2.24 -9.21 -21.04
C ILE A 37 1.69 -10.26 -20.07
N ILE A 38 2.52 -11.21 -19.66
CA ILE A 38 2.13 -12.26 -18.71
C ILE A 38 2.39 -11.88 -17.23
N GLY A 39 2.66 -10.60 -16.96
CA GLY A 39 2.67 -10.03 -15.61
C GLY A 39 4.05 -9.90 -14.94
N PHE A 40 5.14 -9.99 -15.70
CA PHE A 40 6.51 -9.85 -15.20
C PHE A 40 7.28 -8.74 -15.90
N ASP A 41 7.56 -7.64 -15.20
CA ASP A 41 8.42 -6.55 -15.69
C ASP A 41 9.82 -6.69 -15.09
N LEU A 42 10.74 -7.28 -15.85
CA LEU A 42 12.11 -7.54 -15.39
C LEU A 42 13.08 -6.47 -15.89
N PRO A 43 13.95 -5.92 -15.02
CA PRO A 43 15.07 -5.09 -15.44
C PRO A 43 15.95 -5.80 -16.47
N GLY A 44 16.46 -5.07 -17.45
CA GLY A 44 17.21 -5.65 -18.59
C GLY A 44 18.50 -6.41 -18.24
N TYR A 45 19.01 -6.29 -17.01
CA TYR A 45 20.11 -7.15 -16.53
C TYR A 45 19.60 -8.53 -16.10
N GLN A 46 18.46 -8.61 -15.41
CA GLN A 46 17.83 -9.88 -15.00
C GLN A 46 17.35 -10.67 -16.21
N LEU A 47 16.75 -9.98 -17.20
CA LEU A 47 16.35 -10.60 -18.46
C LEU A 47 17.55 -11.23 -19.18
N ARG A 48 18.72 -10.59 -19.13
CA ARG A 48 19.93 -11.08 -19.79
C ARG A 48 20.45 -12.35 -19.14
N ASP A 49 20.58 -12.37 -17.81
CA ASP A 49 21.01 -13.54 -17.03
C ASP A 49 20.04 -14.71 -17.22
N LEU A 50 18.74 -14.42 -17.24
CA LEU A 50 17.68 -15.40 -17.46
C LEU A 50 17.75 -16.00 -18.88
N MET A 51 18.06 -15.17 -19.88
CA MET A 51 18.25 -15.60 -21.26
C MET A 51 19.55 -16.36 -21.52
N GLU A 52 20.58 -16.24 -20.67
CA GLU A 52 21.80 -17.06 -20.78
C GLU A 52 21.52 -18.56 -20.53
N ARG A 53 20.49 -18.87 -19.73
CA ARG A 53 20.09 -20.26 -19.41
C ARG A 53 19.56 -21.04 -20.62
N PHE A 54 19.07 -20.35 -21.66
CA PHE A 54 18.51 -20.95 -22.88
C PHE A 54 19.54 -21.08 -24.02
N GLY A 55 20.79 -20.67 -23.78
CA GLY A 55 21.88 -20.75 -24.76
C GLY A 55 21.77 -19.71 -25.88
N GLY A 56 22.50 -19.95 -26.97
CA GLY A 56 22.55 -19.05 -28.14
C GLY A 56 21.39 -19.21 -29.13
N ASN A 57 20.21 -19.65 -28.67
CA ASN A 57 19.07 -19.87 -29.55
C ASN A 57 18.25 -18.57 -29.66
N ASP A 58 18.01 -18.08 -30.88
CA ASP A 58 17.32 -16.81 -31.12
C ASP A 58 15.79 -16.90 -30.92
N LYS A 59 15.28 -18.10 -30.64
CA LYS A 59 13.84 -18.39 -30.46
C LYS A 59 13.60 -19.08 -29.13
N VAL A 60 12.66 -18.56 -28.36
CA VAL A 60 12.13 -19.16 -27.13
C VAL A 60 10.76 -19.72 -27.42
N THR A 61 10.60 -21.03 -27.29
CA THR A 61 9.30 -21.68 -27.49
C THR A 61 8.33 -21.32 -26.37
N ILE A 62 7.02 -21.38 -26.64
CA ILE A 62 6.01 -21.15 -25.59
C ILE A 62 6.14 -22.13 -24.43
N ALA A 63 6.57 -23.37 -24.67
CA ALA A 63 6.88 -24.32 -23.61
C ALA A 63 8.02 -23.83 -22.69
N GLN A 64 9.08 -23.26 -23.25
CA GLN A 64 10.19 -22.66 -22.49
C GLN A 64 9.77 -21.37 -21.79
N LEU A 65 8.92 -20.56 -22.41
CA LEU A 65 8.34 -19.36 -21.78
C LEU A 65 7.45 -19.74 -20.60
N ASN A 66 6.73 -20.86 -20.69
CA ASN A 66 5.90 -21.39 -19.60
C ASN A 66 6.75 -21.96 -18.45
N GLU A 67 7.89 -22.58 -18.77
CA GLU A 67 8.90 -22.97 -17.77
C GLU A 67 9.48 -21.74 -17.06
N LEU A 68 9.80 -20.68 -17.81
CA LEU A 68 10.22 -19.39 -17.25
C LEU A 68 9.17 -18.79 -16.33
N TYR A 69 7.92 -18.72 -16.79
CA TYR A 69 6.80 -18.25 -15.99
C TYR A 69 6.64 -19.07 -14.71
N THR A 70 6.74 -20.40 -14.80
CA THR A 70 6.65 -21.29 -13.65
C THR A 70 7.79 -21.03 -12.67
N ASN A 71 9.03 -20.91 -13.14
CA ASN A 71 10.20 -20.64 -12.30
C ASN A 71 10.13 -19.25 -11.63
N LEU A 72 9.70 -18.22 -12.37
CA LEU A 72 9.51 -16.87 -11.83
C LEU A 72 8.37 -16.82 -10.80
N MET A 73 7.29 -17.58 -11.04
CA MET A 73 6.21 -17.76 -10.06
C MET A 73 6.67 -18.57 -8.83
N GLU A 74 7.53 -19.57 -9.00
CA GLU A 74 8.13 -20.33 -7.90
C GLU A 74 9.13 -19.49 -7.10
N GLU A 75 9.97 -18.67 -7.74
CA GLU A 75 10.85 -17.72 -7.07
C GLU A 75 10.02 -16.66 -6.33
N LYS A 76 9.00 -16.07 -6.96
CA LYS A 76 8.07 -15.11 -6.33
C LYS A 76 7.33 -15.73 -5.15
N SER A 77 6.79 -16.94 -5.29
CA SER A 77 6.11 -17.64 -4.18
C SER A 77 7.08 -18.18 -3.13
N SER A 78 8.37 -18.38 -3.44
CA SER A 78 9.38 -18.76 -2.45
C SER A 78 9.66 -17.63 -1.46
N HIS A 79 9.54 -16.37 -1.87
CA HIS A 79 9.55 -15.21 -0.98
C HIS A 79 8.33 -15.24 -0.05
N VAL A 80 7.13 -15.55 -0.55
CA VAL A 80 5.90 -15.71 0.26
C VAL A 80 5.85 -17.02 1.05
N ASN A 81 6.86 -17.90 0.93
CA ASN A 81 7.00 -19.07 1.82
C ASN A 81 8.03 -18.85 2.94
N HIS A 82 8.77 -17.72 2.94
CA HIS A 82 9.74 -17.42 3.97
C HIS A 82 9.07 -17.14 5.33
N TRP A 83 7.94 -16.41 5.33
CA TRP A 83 7.20 -16.11 6.55
C TRP A 83 6.63 -17.38 7.25
N GLN A 84 6.42 -18.51 6.54
CA GLN A 84 6.07 -19.82 7.15
C GLN A 84 7.23 -20.50 7.85
N LYS A 85 8.44 -20.42 7.27
CA LYS A 85 9.60 -21.21 7.71
C LYS A 85 10.24 -20.69 8.99
N ASN A 86 10.00 -19.42 9.31
CA ASN A 86 10.65 -18.75 10.44
C ASN A 86 9.73 -18.50 11.63
N VAL A 87 8.47 -18.95 11.65
CA VAL A 87 7.57 -18.69 12.80
C VAL A 87 8.05 -19.50 14.01
N VAL A 88 8.76 -18.83 14.93
CA VAL A 88 9.09 -19.38 16.25
C VAL A 88 7.81 -19.40 17.09
N ARG A 89 7.53 -20.54 17.75
CA ARG A 89 6.50 -20.59 18.80
C ARG A 89 6.93 -19.65 19.93
N VAL A 90 6.16 -18.60 20.14
CA VAL A 90 6.42 -17.66 21.22
C VAL A 90 5.62 -18.11 22.44
N ASP A 91 6.31 -18.55 23.50
CA ASP A 91 5.68 -19.00 24.75
C ASP A 91 5.11 -17.83 25.59
N GLU A 92 5.50 -16.59 25.29
CA GLU A 92 4.98 -15.36 25.91
C GLU A 92 4.24 -14.48 24.88
N ALA A 93 3.00 -14.07 25.17
CA ALA A 93 2.21 -13.25 24.23
C ALA A 93 2.66 -11.77 24.18
N SER A 94 3.19 -11.26 25.29
CA SER A 94 3.61 -9.86 25.41
C SER A 94 4.57 -9.66 26.59
N TYR A 95 5.43 -8.65 26.50
CA TYR A 95 6.26 -8.19 27.61
C TYR A 95 6.06 -6.69 27.88
N GLN A 96 6.39 -6.24 29.09
CA GLN A 96 6.24 -4.85 29.50
C GLN A 96 7.59 -4.12 29.50
N VAL A 97 7.59 -2.88 29.02
CA VAL A 97 8.74 -1.98 29.05
C VAL A 97 8.37 -0.74 29.84
N GLN A 98 9.18 -0.40 30.84
CA GLN A 98 9.01 0.82 31.64
C GLN A 98 9.47 2.04 30.86
N GLY A 99 8.61 3.05 30.74
CA GLY A 99 8.97 4.38 30.28
C GLY A 99 9.70 5.15 31.38
N ILE A 100 10.70 5.96 31.01
CA ILE A 100 11.39 6.83 31.98
C ILE A 100 10.47 8.03 32.24
N ALA A 101 9.62 7.94 33.26
CA ALA A 101 8.97 9.12 33.82
C ALA A 101 10.03 9.91 34.60
N GLY A 102 10.32 11.14 34.18
CA GLY A 102 11.14 12.07 34.96
C GLY A 102 10.51 12.25 36.35
N HIS A 103 11.35 12.11 37.38
CA HIS A 103 11.05 12.26 38.81
C HIS A 103 9.63 12.76 39.17
N GLY A 104 8.72 11.83 39.47
CA GLY A 104 7.50 12.12 40.24
C GLY A 104 6.15 11.97 39.52
N ALA A 105 6.10 11.50 38.28
CA ALA A 105 4.85 11.10 37.62
C ALA A 105 4.73 9.57 37.54
N ASP A 106 3.49 9.05 37.58
CA ASP A 106 3.17 7.62 37.49
C ASP A 106 3.99 6.93 36.37
N GLU A 107 4.60 5.78 36.69
CA GLU A 107 5.38 5.00 35.74
C GLU A 107 4.50 4.57 34.56
N VAL A 108 4.74 5.13 33.38
CA VAL A 108 4.07 4.70 32.14
C VAL A 108 4.67 3.36 31.71
N VAL A 109 3.86 2.31 31.79
CA VAL A 109 4.24 0.96 31.33
C VAL A 109 3.69 0.74 29.93
N HIS A 110 4.57 0.40 28.99
CA HIS A 110 4.19 0.05 27.61
C HIS A 110 4.18 -1.47 27.45
N THR A 111 3.07 -2.01 26.93
CA THR A 111 2.96 -3.44 26.59
C THR A 111 3.39 -3.66 25.14
N ILE A 112 4.39 -4.50 24.92
CA ILE A 112 4.87 -4.92 23.61
C ILE A 112 4.31 -6.32 23.31
N ARG A 113 3.63 -6.45 22.18
CA ARG A 113 3.15 -7.76 21.68
C ARG A 113 4.24 -8.39 20.82
N ILE A 114 4.68 -9.60 21.18
CA ILE A 114 5.77 -10.26 20.45
C ILE A 114 5.32 -10.63 19.03
N ALA A 115 4.04 -10.95 18.83
CA ALA A 115 3.46 -11.16 17.52
C ALA A 115 3.66 -9.98 16.55
N GLU A 116 3.58 -8.73 17.04
CA GLU A 116 3.83 -7.55 16.21
C GLU A 116 5.31 -7.45 15.80
N GLU A 117 6.24 -7.72 16.74
CA GLU A 117 7.68 -7.73 16.46
C GLU A 117 8.04 -8.79 15.41
N VAL A 118 7.50 -10.00 15.55
CA VAL A 118 7.68 -11.10 14.60
C VAL A 118 7.14 -10.74 13.22
N ALA A 119 5.89 -10.25 13.16
CA ALA A 119 5.22 -9.92 11.91
C ALA A 119 5.94 -8.78 11.16
N PHE A 120 6.34 -7.72 11.86
CA PHE A 120 7.03 -6.59 11.24
C PHE A 120 8.44 -6.95 10.79
N SER A 121 9.16 -7.78 11.56
CA SER A 121 10.48 -8.28 11.15
C SER A 121 10.40 -9.14 9.88
N ASN A 122 9.38 -10.00 9.77
CA ASN A 122 9.15 -10.79 8.56
C ASN A 122 8.82 -9.89 7.36
N TRP A 123 7.92 -8.93 7.55
CA TRP A 123 7.58 -7.99 6.48
C TRP A 123 8.80 -7.19 6.01
N ILE A 124 9.66 -6.73 6.92
CA ILE A 124 10.93 -6.07 6.57
C ILE A 124 11.82 -6.99 5.74
N ASN A 125 11.94 -8.26 6.12
CA ASN A 125 12.75 -9.23 5.39
C ASN A 125 12.19 -9.50 3.99
N ASP A 126 10.87 -9.53 3.85
CA ASP A 126 10.21 -9.80 2.57
C ASP A 126 10.32 -8.60 1.61
N GLU A 127 10.18 -7.37 2.11
CA GLU A 127 10.22 -6.16 1.26
C GLU A 127 11.65 -5.66 0.97
N LEU A 128 12.58 -5.84 1.91
CA LEU A 128 13.94 -5.28 1.81
C LEU A 128 15.03 -6.35 1.65
N GLY A 129 14.70 -7.64 1.64
CA GLY A 129 15.66 -8.75 1.62
C GLY A 129 16.68 -8.69 0.47
N ASP A 130 16.27 -8.16 -0.67
CA ASP A 130 17.11 -8.01 -1.87
C ASP A 130 17.87 -6.67 -1.94
N ASP A 131 17.67 -5.75 -0.98
CA ASP A 131 18.32 -4.44 -0.99
C ASP A 131 19.85 -4.58 -0.76
N GLY A 132 20.61 -4.06 -1.73
CA GLY A 132 22.07 -4.16 -1.74
C GLY A 132 22.75 -3.44 -0.58
N ASP A 133 22.16 -2.35 -0.08
CA ASP A 133 22.71 -1.55 1.02
C ASP A 133 22.47 -2.24 2.37
N LEU A 134 21.41 -3.06 2.48
CA LEU A 134 20.96 -3.66 3.73
C LEU A 134 21.44 -5.10 3.96
N LYS A 135 22.25 -5.68 3.08
CA LYS A 135 22.80 -7.06 3.21
C LYS A 135 23.46 -7.38 4.57
N HIS A 136 23.97 -6.36 5.26
CA HIS A 136 24.62 -6.50 6.56
C HIS A 136 23.67 -6.36 7.75
N LEU A 137 22.44 -5.90 7.50
CA LEU A 137 21.36 -5.77 8.48
C LEU A 137 20.31 -6.86 8.32
N LEU A 138 20.12 -7.41 7.12
CA LEU A 138 19.10 -8.41 6.85
C LEU A 138 19.68 -9.84 6.82
N PRO A 139 18.90 -10.86 7.20
CA PRO A 139 17.52 -10.77 7.70
C PRO A 139 17.48 -10.24 9.15
N VAL A 140 16.40 -9.55 9.53
CA VAL A 140 16.05 -9.24 10.92
C VAL A 140 15.59 -10.53 11.60
N GLU A 141 16.24 -10.89 12.69
CA GLU A 141 15.88 -12.03 13.52
C GLU A 141 14.65 -11.68 14.38
N GLN A 142 13.81 -12.69 14.63
CA GLN A 142 12.52 -12.49 15.31
C GLN A 142 12.62 -12.54 16.85
N ASP A 143 13.83 -12.67 17.39
CA ASP A 143 14.07 -12.83 18.81
C ASP A 143 15.07 -11.79 19.35
N ASN A 144 15.15 -11.71 20.68
CA ASN A 144 16.16 -10.94 21.40
C ASN A 144 16.25 -9.45 21.03
N GLY A 145 15.16 -8.87 20.51
CA GLY A 145 15.10 -7.47 20.13
C GLY A 145 16.04 -7.09 18.98
N ASP A 146 16.35 -8.02 18.08
CA ASP A 146 17.26 -7.78 16.94
C ASP A 146 16.75 -6.66 16.03
N LEU A 147 15.43 -6.60 15.78
CA LEU A 147 14.77 -5.49 15.11
C LEU A 147 15.19 -4.13 15.68
N TYR A 148 15.13 -3.97 17.00
CA TYR A 148 15.43 -2.71 17.68
C TYR A 148 16.90 -2.30 17.60
N LYS A 149 17.81 -3.24 17.34
CA LYS A 149 19.24 -2.97 17.13
C LYS A 149 19.52 -2.57 15.69
N LYS A 150 18.89 -3.24 14.73
CA LYS A 150 19.14 -3.05 13.30
C LYS A 150 18.54 -1.77 12.74
N VAL A 151 17.52 -1.21 13.38
CA VAL A 151 16.95 0.09 12.98
C VAL A 151 17.75 1.31 13.47
N GLN A 152 18.73 1.12 14.37
CA GLN A 152 19.40 2.24 15.07
C GLN A 152 20.29 3.10 14.19
N ASP A 153 20.61 2.67 12.97
CA ASP A 153 21.36 3.49 12.00
C ASP A 153 20.48 4.23 11.00
N GLY A 154 19.15 4.06 11.11
CA GLY A 154 18.15 4.70 10.27
C GLY A 154 18.03 4.16 8.84
N LEU A 155 18.87 3.23 8.41
CA LEU A 155 18.85 2.71 7.04
C LEU A 155 17.55 1.97 6.73
N ILE A 156 17.19 0.98 7.57
CA ILE A 156 15.92 0.24 7.43
C ILE A 156 14.74 1.21 7.40
N MET A 157 14.71 2.19 8.31
CA MET A 157 13.62 3.17 8.40
C MET A 157 13.48 4.00 7.12
N CYS A 158 14.59 4.53 6.58
CA CYS A 158 14.55 5.30 5.33
C CYS A 158 14.04 4.46 4.15
N LYS A 159 14.48 3.21 4.07
CA LYS A 159 14.08 2.29 3.00
C LYS A 159 12.61 1.90 3.09
N LEU A 160 12.12 1.58 4.30
CA LEU A 160 10.70 1.29 4.54
C LEU A 160 9.79 2.47 4.16
N ILE A 161 10.21 3.70 4.39
CA ILE A 161 9.46 4.90 3.98
C ILE A 161 9.30 4.93 2.45
N ASN A 162 10.36 4.64 1.70
CA ASN A 162 10.30 4.56 0.24
C ASN A 162 9.48 3.36 -0.26
N ILE A 163 9.40 2.25 0.49
CA ILE A 163 8.47 1.15 0.19
C ILE A 163 7.02 1.61 0.37
N ALA A 164 6.70 2.26 1.49
CA ALA A 164 5.35 2.75 1.77
C ALA A 164 4.91 3.85 0.81
N GLN A 165 5.81 4.79 0.52
CA GLN A 165 5.59 5.88 -0.42
C GLN A 165 6.89 6.14 -1.22
N PRO A 166 6.96 5.65 -2.48
CA PRO A 166 8.10 5.84 -3.35
C PRO A 166 8.49 7.30 -3.52
N ASP A 167 9.78 7.54 -3.74
CA ASP A 167 10.38 8.85 -3.97
C ASP A 167 10.22 9.86 -2.81
N THR A 168 9.88 9.40 -1.61
CA THR A 168 9.79 10.26 -0.42
C THR A 168 11.16 10.69 0.07
N ILE A 169 12.11 9.77 0.10
CA ILE A 169 13.50 10.02 0.49
C ILE A 169 14.40 9.79 -0.71
N ASP A 170 15.18 10.81 -1.08
CA ASP A 170 16.26 10.67 -2.04
C ASP A 170 17.32 9.70 -1.49
N GLU A 171 17.53 8.59 -2.18
CA GLU A 171 18.54 7.57 -1.88
C GLU A 171 19.96 8.12 -1.74
N HIS A 172 20.26 9.25 -2.38
CA HIS A 172 21.55 9.93 -2.28
C HIS A 172 21.73 10.72 -0.98
N ALA A 173 20.64 11.10 -0.32
CA ALA A 173 20.66 11.80 0.97
C ALA A 173 20.94 10.83 2.14
N ILE A 174 20.78 9.53 1.93
CA ILE A 174 20.97 8.51 2.95
C ILE A 174 22.47 8.22 3.13
N ASN A 175 22.97 8.34 4.37
CA ASN A 175 24.32 7.90 4.70
C ASN A 175 24.36 6.37 4.74
N LYS A 176 25.10 5.73 3.82
CA LYS A 176 25.19 4.25 3.70
C LYS A 176 26.53 3.65 4.16
N ASN A 177 27.61 4.43 4.10
CA ASN A 177 28.97 3.94 4.34
C ASN A 177 29.64 4.64 5.52
N ASN A 178 30.46 3.89 6.28
CA ASN A 178 31.25 4.38 7.41
C ASN A 178 30.42 5.19 8.42
N LEU A 179 29.37 4.55 8.93
CA LEU A 179 28.38 5.18 9.81
C LEU A 179 28.94 5.40 11.22
N ASN A 180 29.34 6.63 11.50
CA ASN A 180 29.60 7.10 12.86
C ASN A 180 28.27 7.51 13.53
N THR A 181 28.30 7.80 14.83
CA THR A 181 27.11 8.18 15.61
C THR A 181 26.36 9.38 15.01
N TYR A 182 27.07 10.36 14.47
CA TYR A 182 26.46 11.54 13.85
C TYR A 182 25.70 11.20 12.57
N LYS A 183 26.30 10.39 11.67
CA LYS A 183 25.65 9.96 10.43
C LYS A 183 24.43 9.07 10.67
N LYS A 184 24.49 8.21 11.68
CA LYS A 184 23.33 7.42 12.12
C LYS A 184 22.20 8.35 12.56
N LEU A 185 22.52 9.36 13.35
CA LEU A 185 21.54 10.36 13.81
C LEU A 185 20.98 11.19 12.66
N GLU A 186 21.80 11.57 11.67
CA GLU A 186 21.33 12.24 10.45
C GLU A 186 20.32 11.37 9.68
N ASN A 187 20.60 10.08 9.48
CA ASN A 187 19.64 9.17 8.85
C ASN A 187 18.33 9.05 9.63
N LEU A 188 18.41 8.94 10.96
CA LEU A 188 17.23 8.84 11.81
C LEU A 188 16.38 10.11 11.76
N ASN A 189 17.01 11.29 11.81
CA ASN A 189 16.30 12.57 11.64
C ASN A 189 15.64 12.65 10.26
N LEU A 190 16.37 12.29 9.19
CA LEU A 190 15.82 12.25 7.83
C LEU A 190 14.59 11.33 7.75
N ALA A 191 14.65 10.15 8.37
CA ALA A 191 13.52 9.22 8.42
C ALA A 191 12.31 9.82 9.17
N LEU A 192 12.52 10.43 10.34
CA LEU A 192 11.43 11.03 11.14
C LEU A 192 10.79 12.23 10.46
N GLU A 193 11.59 13.12 9.87
CA GLU A 193 11.10 14.26 9.09
C GLU A 193 10.27 13.78 7.88
N SER A 194 10.73 12.74 7.20
CA SER A 194 10.04 12.15 6.05
C SER A 194 8.74 11.46 6.46
N CYS A 195 8.74 10.70 7.56
CA CYS A 195 7.53 10.13 8.18
C CYS A 195 6.48 11.23 8.45
N SER A 196 6.90 12.36 9.02
CA SER A 196 5.99 13.47 9.29
C SER A 196 5.36 14.04 8.01
N LYS A 197 6.13 14.16 6.92
CA LYS A 197 5.66 14.69 5.63
C LYS A 197 4.62 13.77 4.95
N ILE A 198 4.72 12.47 5.18
CA ILE A 198 3.77 11.48 4.63
C ILE A 198 2.59 11.17 5.56
N GLY A 199 2.46 11.92 6.67
CA GLY A 199 1.29 11.84 7.56
C GLY A 199 1.44 10.88 8.74
N CYS A 200 2.64 10.35 9.04
CA CYS A 200 2.87 9.66 10.30
C CYS A 200 2.87 10.64 11.48
N ASN A 201 2.28 10.24 12.59
CA ASN A 201 2.38 10.95 13.86
C ASN A 201 3.69 10.57 14.56
N VAL A 202 4.67 11.46 14.46
CA VAL A 202 5.98 11.37 15.12
C VAL A 202 6.12 12.37 16.28
N VAL A 203 5.01 12.95 16.75
CA VAL A 203 5.04 13.92 17.86
C VAL A 203 5.53 13.21 19.13
N ASN A 204 6.52 13.81 19.80
CA ASN A 204 7.22 13.26 20.96
C ASN A 204 8.09 12.02 20.67
N ILE A 205 8.58 11.86 19.44
CA ILE A 205 9.59 10.85 19.11
C ILE A 205 10.82 11.53 18.54
N ASP A 206 11.95 11.37 19.23
CA ASP A 206 13.23 11.94 18.80
C ASP A 206 14.12 10.88 18.15
N ALA A 207 15.05 11.30 17.30
CA ALA A 207 16.03 10.39 16.71
C ALA A 207 16.88 9.68 17.79
N ASP A 208 17.11 10.32 18.93
CA ASP A 208 17.77 9.71 20.09
C ASP A 208 16.99 8.50 20.62
N ASP A 209 15.66 8.56 20.65
CA ASP A 209 14.81 7.46 21.10
C ASP A 209 14.94 6.22 20.22
N ILE A 210 14.97 6.44 18.91
CA ILE A 210 15.13 5.37 17.92
C ILE A 210 16.57 4.83 17.91
N SER A 211 17.56 5.71 18.10
CA SER A 211 18.97 5.30 18.22
C SER A 211 19.23 4.39 19.43
N LYS A 212 18.41 4.52 20.48
CA LYS A 212 18.42 3.65 21.67
C LYS A 212 17.60 2.38 21.49
N GLY A 213 16.90 2.22 20.37
CA GLY A 213 16.06 1.06 20.08
C GLY A 213 14.87 0.92 21.04
N LYS A 214 14.22 2.01 21.44
CA LYS A 214 13.05 1.94 22.35
C LYS A 214 11.90 1.14 21.69
N PRO A 215 11.52 -0.04 22.21
CA PRO A 215 10.65 -0.98 21.47
C PRO A 215 9.29 -0.39 21.06
N HIS A 216 8.58 0.26 21.98
CA HIS A 216 7.24 0.82 21.73
C HIS A 216 7.25 1.93 20.67
N LEU A 217 8.33 2.71 20.58
CA LEU A 217 8.46 3.78 19.60
C LEU A 217 8.85 3.23 18.23
N VAL A 218 9.80 2.29 18.19
CA VAL A 218 10.21 1.61 16.95
C VAL A 218 9.02 0.89 16.32
N LEU A 219 8.33 0.01 17.07
CA LEU A 219 7.14 -0.69 16.55
C LEU A 219 6.02 0.28 16.17
N GLY A 220 5.85 1.37 16.93
CA GLY A 220 4.84 2.40 16.67
C GLY A 220 5.05 3.10 15.33
N ILE A 221 6.29 3.49 15.01
CA ILE A 221 6.59 4.13 13.72
C ILE A 221 6.56 3.12 12.58
N ILE A 222 7.17 1.93 12.74
CA ILE A 222 7.15 0.89 11.71
C ILE A 222 5.71 0.52 11.35
N TRP A 223 4.82 0.37 12.33
CA TRP A 223 3.41 0.15 12.08
C TRP A 223 2.76 1.28 11.26
N GLN A 224 3.06 2.54 11.58
CA GLN A 224 2.51 3.67 10.82
C GLN A 224 2.98 3.67 9.37
N ILE A 225 4.25 3.32 9.12
CA ILE A 225 4.81 3.18 7.77
C ILE A 225 4.13 2.02 7.02
N ILE A 226 4.04 0.85 7.64
CA ILE A 226 3.33 -0.33 7.07
C ILE A 226 1.89 0.05 6.72
N ARG A 227 1.19 0.68 7.66
CA ARG A 227 -0.21 1.11 7.49
C ARG A 227 -0.37 2.03 6.29
N LEU A 228 0.52 3.02 6.14
CA LEU A 228 0.51 3.90 4.96
C LEU A 228 0.72 3.14 3.65
N GLY A 229 1.70 2.23 3.60
CA GLY A 229 1.98 1.44 2.41
C GLY A 229 0.80 0.55 2.00
N LEU A 230 0.19 -0.15 2.96
CA LEU A 230 -0.97 -1.01 2.73
C LEU A 230 -2.19 -0.22 2.22
N PHE A 231 -2.43 0.97 2.77
CA PHE A 231 -3.58 1.80 2.38
C PHE A 231 -3.32 2.68 1.17
N ARG A 232 -2.10 2.74 0.64
CA ARG A 232 -1.78 3.52 -0.56
C ARG A 232 -2.64 3.09 -1.75
N HIS A 233 -2.80 1.78 -1.97
CA HIS A 233 -3.67 1.27 -3.03
C HIS A 233 -5.12 1.67 -2.80
N ILE A 234 -5.61 1.60 -1.56
CA ILE A 234 -6.98 1.98 -1.19
C ILE A 234 -7.23 3.47 -1.42
N ASN A 235 -6.29 4.33 -1.04
CA ASN A 235 -6.42 5.78 -1.15
C ASN A 235 -6.27 6.28 -2.60
N ASN A 236 -5.53 5.54 -3.44
CA ASN A 236 -5.33 5.88 -4.85
C ASN A 236 -6.37 5.25 -5.77
N MET A 237 -7.29 4.44 -5.25
CA MET A 237 -8.43 4.01 -6.04
C MET A 237 -9.28 5.23 -6.37
N ASP A 238 -9.54 5.42 -7.65
CA ASP A 238 -10.45 6.43 -8.18
C ASP A 238 -11.78 5.77 -8.63
N GLU A 239 -12.65 6.56 -9.26
CA GLU A 239 -13.93 6.09 -9.79
C GLU A 239 -13.81 4.96 -10.83
N THR A 240 -12.62 4.77 -11.43
CA THR A 240 -12.37 3.70 -12.41
C THR A 240 -12.22 2.32 -11.76
N HIS A 241 -11.95 2.27 -10.45
CA HIS A 241 -11.70 1.02 -9.71
C HIS A 241 -12.94 0.47 -8.97
N GLY A 242 -14.15 0.91 -9.33
CA GLY A 242 -15.39 0.35 -8.79
C GLY A 242 -15.69 0.72 -7.33
N ILE A 243 -15.08 1.79 -6.80
CA ILE A 243 -15.38 2.27 -5.44
C ILE A 243 -16.86 2.64 -5.28
N SER A 244 -17.53 3.06 -6.35
CA SER A 244 -18.96 3.36 -6.38
C SER A 244 -19.85 2.17 -5.98
N PHE A 245 -19.33 0.94 -6.01
CA PHE A 245 -20.03 -0.26 -5.54
C PHE A 245 -19.96 -0.43 -4.01
N LEU A 246 -19.10 0.30 -3.31
CA LEU A 246 -18.96 0.29 -1.85
C LEU A 246 -19.92 1.28 -1.16
N LYS A 247 -21.19 1.26 -1.57
CA LYS A 247 -22.23 2.17 -1.05
C LYS A 247 -22.55 1.88 0.42
N GLY A 248 -22.92 2.92 1.16
CA GLY A 248 -23.49 2.79 2.50
C GLY A 248 -24.92 2.23 2.45
N GLU A 249 -25.40 1.67 3.56
CA GLU A 249 -26.75 1.09 3.67
C GLU A 249 -27.88 2.15 3.62
N GLU A 250 -27.57 3.44 3.69
CA GLU A 250 -28.54 4.51 3.96
C GLU A 250 -28.89 5.42 2.76
N HIS A 251 -28.36 5.17 1.55
CA HIS A 251 -28.61 6.03 0.38
C HIS A 251 -29.00 5.25 -0.87
N ASP A 252 -30.30 5.22 -1.14
CA ASP A 252 -30.89 4.62 -2.35
C ASP A 252 -30.78 5.51 -3.60
N ASP A 253 -30.46 6.80 -3.46
CA ASP A 253 -30.52 7.76 -4.57
C ASP A 253 -29.23 8.61 -4.66
N GLU A 254 -28.65 8.62 -5.86
CA GLU A 254 -27.46 9.36 -6.36
C GLU A 254 -26.08 8.68 -6.22
N GLU A 255 -25.58 8.11 -7.34
CA GLU A 255 -24.23 7.53 -7.48
C GLU A 255 -23.09 8.52 -7.16
N ALA A 256 -23.28 9.81 -7.46
CA ALA A 256 -22.30 10.84 -7.15
C ALA A 256 -22.15 11.08 -5.64
N ALA A 257 -23.24 10.97 -4.86
CA ALA A 257 -23.21 11.12 -3.41
C ALA A 257 -22.49 9.95 -2.73
N ALA A 258 -22.64 8.74 -3.26
CA ALA A 258 -21.97 7.55 -2.72
C ALA A 258 -20.44 7.60 -2.89
N VAL A 259 -19.92 8.16 -3.97
CA VAL A 259 -18.47 8.27 -4.17
C VAL A 259 -17.86 9.33 -3.25
N ASP A 260 -18.51 10.50 -3.09
CA ASP A 260 -18.03 11.54 -2.17
C ASP A 260 -18.08 11.06 -0.71
N GLU A 261 -19.10 10.30 -0.32
CA GLU A 261 -19.17 9.65 0.99
C GLU A 261 -17.99 8.69 1.20
N VAL A 262 -17.68 7.83 0.23
CA VAL A 262 -16.58 6.87 0.35
C VAL A 262 -15.22 7.58 0.44
N ARG A 263 -15.03 8.71 -0.25
CA ARG A 263 -13.80 9.53 -0.14
C ARG A 263 -13.61 10.14 1.25
N GLN A 264 -14.67 10.32 2.03
CA GLN A 264 -14.61 10.83 3.39
C GLN A 264 -14.38 9.73 4.44
N LEU A 265 -14.44 8.46 4.05
CA LEU A 265 -14.21 7.34 4.95
C LEU A 265 -12.73 7.17 5.29
N SER A 266 -12.48 6.71 6.51
CA SER A 266 -11.15 6.18 6.85
C SER A 266 -10.84 4.93 6.04
N PRO A 267 -9.55 4.64 5.78
CA PRO A 267 -9.15 3.44 5.03
C PRO A 267 -9.68 2.14 5.66
N GLU A 268 -9.75 2.06 7.00
CA GLU A 268 -10.36 0.95 7.72
C GLU A 268 -11.84 0.75 7.37
N GLN A 269 -12.61 1.84 7.27
CA GLN A 269 -14.03 1.79 6.92
C GLN A 269 -14.24 1.33 5.48
N ILE A 270 -13.37 1.76 4.56
CA ILE A 270 -13.39 1.31 3.16
C ILE A 270 -13.18 -0.20 3.09
N VAL A 271 -12.19 -0.72 3.83
CA VAL A 271 -11.93 -2.16 3.90
C VAL A 271 -13.12 -2.93 4.47
N VAL A 272 -13.77 -2.43 5.53
CA VAL A 272 -14.97 -3.09 6.08
C VAL A 272 -16.10 -3.13 5.04
N ARG A 273 -16.35 -2.04 4.31
CA ARG A 273 -17.35 -2.01 3.24
C ARG A 273 -17.02 -3.01 2.14
N TRP A 274 -15.76 -3.08 1.73
CA TRP A 274 -15.29 -4.04 0.73
C TRP A 274 -15.49 -5.50 1.15
N VAL A 275 -15.15 -5.84 2.40
CA VAL A 275 -15.41 -7.20 2.91
C VAL A 275 -16.91 -7.51 2.85
N ASN A 276 -17.76 -6.60 3.34
CA ASN A 276 -19.21 -6.80 3.37
C ASN A 276 -19.85 -6.84 1.97
N TYR A 277 -19.31 -6.10 1.01
CA TYR A 277 -19.71 -6.19 -0.40
C TYR A 277 -19.51 -7.61 -0.94
N HIS A 278 -18.33 -8.19 -0.73
CA HIS A 278 -18.01 -9.55 -1.17
C HIS A 278 -18.80 -10.63 -0.43
N LEU A 279 -19.02 -10.47 0.88
CA LEU A 279 -19.89 -11.38 1.64
C LEU A 279 -21.33 -11.36 1.12
N THR A 280 -21.86 -10.17 0.82
CA THR A 280 -23.20 -10.01 0.24
C THR A 280 -23.30 -10.67 -1.13
N ASN A 281 -22.30 -10.48 -2.00
CA ASN A 281 -22.23 -11.15 -3.31
C ASN A 281 -22.12 -12.67 -3.22
N ALA A 282 -21.51 -13.19 -2.15
CA ALA A 282 -21.47 -14.62 -1.83
C ALA A 282 -22.76 -15.15 -1.18
N ASN A 283 -23.80 -14.31 -1.02
CA ASN A 283 -25.04 -14.61 -0.29
C ASN A 283 -24.79 -15.03 1.16
N ILE A 284 -23.86 -14.37 1.83
CA ILE A 284 -23.54 -14.57 3.24
C ILE A 284 -24.10 -13.40 4.06
N ASP A 285 -25.03 -13.69 4.98
CA ASP A 285 -25.70 -12.68 5.80
C ASP A 285 -24.83 -12.13 6.96
N ILE A 286 -23.65 -12.70 7.17
CA ILE A 286 -22.70 -12.27 8.20
C ILE A 286 -22.07 -10.95 7.77
N LYS A 287 -22.01 -9.98 8.67
CA LYS A 287 -21.36 -8.69 8.43
C LYS A 287 -20.17 -8.49 9.37
N MET A 288 -19.07 -8.05 8.80
CA MET A 288 -17.91 -7.56 9.53
C MET A 288 -18.15 -6.13 10.04
N LYS A 289 -17.84 -5.88 11.31
CA LYS A 289 -17.88 -4.55 11.93
C LYS A 289 -16.55 -4.16 12.57
N ASN A 290 -15.70 -5.14 12.90
CA ASN A 290 -14.37 -4.92 13.48
C ASN A 290 -13.34 -5.94 12.95
N PHE A 291 -12.07 -5.62 13.17
CA PHE A 291 -10.91 -6.44 12.80
C PHE A 291 -10.43 -7.35 13.95
N THR A 292 -11.31 -7.66 14.91
CA THR A 292 -10.96 -8.44 16.10
C THR A 292 -11.91 -9.63 16.26
N SER A 293 -12.99 -9.50 17.02
CA SER A 293 -13.89 -10.60 17.35
C SER A 293 -14.64 -11.17 16.16
N ASP A 294 -15.00 -10.32 15.18
CA ASP A 294 -15.86 -10.73 14.06
C ASP A 294 -15.14 -11.67 13.08
N ILE A 295 -13.80 -11.59 13.06
CA ILE A 295 -12.93 -12.33 12.14
C ILE A 295 -12.14 -13.46 12.84
N ALA A 296 -12.20 -13.52 14.17
CA ALA A 296 -11.38 -14.42 14.99
C ALA A 296 -11.71 -15.90 14.78
N ASP A 297 -12.92 -16.22 14.34
CA ASP A 297 -13.32 -17.60 14.03
C ASP A 297 -12.94 -18.03 12.61
N SER A 298 -12.34 -17.14 11.80
CA SER A 298 -11.95 -17.34 10.41
C SER A 298 -13.09 -17.62 9.41
N THR A 299 -14.35 -17.49 9.81
CA THR A 299 -15.50 -17.73 8.93
C THR A 299 -15.59 -16.66 7.84
N ILE A 300 -15.52 -15.37 8.23
CA ILE A 300 -15.51 -14.23 7.29
C ILE A 300 -14.34 -14.34 6.31
N TYR A 301 -13.14 -14.63 6.81
CA TYR A 301 -11.96 -14.81 5.97
C TYR A 301 -12.14 -15.91 4.93
N THR A 302 -12.67 -17.07 5.33
CA THR A 302 -12.81 -18.22 4.43
C THR A 302 -13.75 -17.89 3.27
N HIS A 303 -14.87 -17.22 3.54
CA HIS A 303 -15.79 -16.77 2.49
C HIS A 303 -15.17 -15.67 1.61
N LEU A 304 -14.52 -14.68 2.22
CA LEU A 304 -13.88 -13.59 1.52
C LEU A 304 -12.80 -14.09 0.54
N ILE A 305 -11.85 -14.91 1.02
CA ILE A 305 -10.77 -15.45 0.19
C ILE A 305 -11.36 -16.27 -0.97
N LYS A 306 -12.41 -17.07 -0.70
CA LYS A 306 -13.08 -17.84 -1.75
C LYS A 306 -13.73 -16.95 -2.82
N GLN A 307 -14.28 -15.80 -2.41
CA GLN A 307 -14.98 -14.87 -3.30
C GLN A 307 -14.01 -14.08 -4.18
N ILE A 308 -12.88 -13.63 -3.63
CA ILE A 308 -11.92 -12.77 -4.35
C ILE A 308 -10.85 -13.55 -5.12
N ALA A 309 -10.63 -14.82 -4.78
CA ALA A 309 -9.62 -15.65 -5.43
C ALA A 309 -10.03 -15.99 -6.87
N PRO A 310 -9.07 -15.94 -7.82
CA PRO A 310 -9.27 -16.50 -9.16
C PRO A 310 -9.68 -17.98 -9.06
N VAL A 311 -10.57 -18.41 -9.95
CA VAL A 311 -11.13 -19.77 -9.95
C VAL A 311 -10.02 -20.83 -10.07
N GLU A 312 -8.95 -20.50 -10.78
CA GLU A 312 -7.78 -21.33 -11.07
C GLU A 312 -6.92 -21.58 -9.84
N ALA A 313 -6.99 -20.70 -8.82
CA ALA A 313 -6.22 -20.86 -7.59
C ALA A 313 -6.70 -22.04 -6.74
N GLY A 314 -7.88 -22.62 -7.05
CA GLY A 314 -8.38 -23.81 -6.36
C GLY A 314 -8.65 -23.56 -4.87
N VAL A 315 -9.04 -22.33 -4.52
CA VAL A 315 -9.46 -21.97 -3.16
C VAL A 315 -10.79 -22.65 -2.84
N THR A 316 -10.90 -23.20 -1.63
CA THR A 316 -12.06 -23.97 -1.17
C THR A 316 -12.61 -23.44 0.16
N LEU A 317 -13.83 -23.85 0.50
CA LEU A 317 -14.45 -23.57 1.79
C LEU A 317 -14.16 -24.65 2.86
N ALA A 318 -13.23 -25.57 2.58
CA ALA A 318 -12.83 -26.64 3.49
C ALA A 318 -12.46 -26.17 4.93
N PRO A 319 -11.87 -24.97 5.15
CA PRO A 319 -11.63 -24.50 6.50
C PRO A 319 -12.89 -24.44 7.39
N LEU A 320 -14.08 -24.23 6.82
CA LEU A 320 -15.32 -24.15 7.61
C LEU A 320 -15.67 -25.46 8.33
N ASP A 321 -15.19 -26.60 7.83
CA ASP A 321 -15.40 -27.92 8.43
C ASP A 321 -14.45 -28.20 9.61
N GLU A 322 -13.43 -27.35 9.83
CA GLU A 322 -12.48 -27.51 10.92
C GLU A 322 -13.07 -27.08 12.29
N GLU A 323 -12.86 -27.94 13.29
CA GLU A 323 -13.24 -27.68 14.67
C GLU A 323 -12.15 -26.93 15.43
N GLY A 324 -12.47 -25.70 15.86
CA GLY A 324 -11.64 -24.84 16.68
C GLY A 324 -10.94 -23.73 15.88
N ASN A 325 -10.93 -22.52 16.46
CA ASN A 325 -10.51 -21.30 15.77
C ASN A 325 -9.07 -21.39 15.22
N ILE A 326 -8.12 -21.93 15.98
CA ILE A 326 -6.72 -22.02 15.54
C ILE A 326 -6.56 -22.99 14.35
N LYS A 327 -7.23 -24.14 14.37
CA LYS A 327 -7.19 -25.10 13.25
C LYS A 327 -7.84 -24.51 12.01
N ARG A 328 -9.00 -23.87 12.18
CA ARG A 328 -9.69 -23.17 11.10
C ARG A 328 -8.86 -22.03 10.53
N ALA A 329 -8.23 -21.22 11.37
CA ALA A 329 -7.33 -20.16 10.95
C ALA A 329 -6.12 -20.71 10.19
N THR A 330 -5.56 -21.84 10.64
CA THR A 330 -4.47 -22.52 9.91
C THR A 330 -4.90 -22.94 8.51
N ALA A 331 -6.06 -23.59 8.39
CA ALA A 331 -6.60 -24.01 7.10
C ALA A 331 -6.94 -22.80 6.20
N MET A 332 -7.56 -21.75 6.76
CA MET A 332 -7.87 -20.50 6.07
C MET A 332 -6.61 -19.82 5.53
N LEU A 333 -5.55 -19.74 6.35
CA LEU A 333 -4.28 -19.17 5.90
C LEU A 333 -3.65 -20.02 4.79
N ASN A 334 -3.74 -21.36 4.86
CA ASN A 334 -3.29 -22.22 3.76
C ASN A 334 -4.04 -21.94 2.45
N GLU A 335 -5.34 -21.60 2.51
CA GLU A 335 -6.10 -21.15 1.34
C GLU A 335 -5.61 -19.78 0.84
N ALA A 336 -5.33 -18.82 1.74
CA ALA A 336 -4.74 -17.52 1.37
C ALA A 336 -3.35 -17.66 0.71
N ALA A 337 -2.58 -18.69 1.07
CA ALA A 337 -1.28 -18.97 0.47
C ALA A 337 -1.39 -19.36 -1.01
N LYS A 338 -2.51 -19.95 -1.45
CA LYS A 338 -2.72 -20.31 -2.86
C LYS A 338 -2.79 -19.10 -3.79
N ILE A 339 -3.17 -17.94 -3.25
CA ILE A 339 -3.25 -16.67 -3.98
C ILE A 339 -2.13 -15.70 -3.57
N ASP A 340 -1.07 -16.18 -2.90
CA ASP A 340 0.09 -15.37 -2.50
C ASP A 340 -0.24 -14.27 -1.47
N CYS A 341 -1.30 -14.45 -0.66
CA CYS A 341 -1.76 -13.43 0.30
C CYS A 341 -1.49 -13.76 1.77
N ARG A 342 -0.83 -14.89 2.07
CA ARG A 342 -0.54 -15.30 3.45
C ARG A 342 0.59 -14.43 4.02
N ALA A 343 0.23 -13.34 4.70
CA ALA A 343 1.17 -12.36 5.26
C ALA A 343 0.66 -11.79 6.59
N PHE A 344 1.55 -11.20 7.39
CA PHE A 344 1.31 -10.49 8.67
C PHE A 344 0.75 -11.31 9.85
N VAL A 345 -0.07 -12.33 9.63
CA VAL A 345 -0.78 -13.07 10.70
C VAL A 345 -0.36 -14.52 10.81
N THR A 346 -0.28 -15.02 12.04
CA THR A 346 -0.29 -16.45 12.37
C THR A 346 -1.73 -16.93 12.69
N PRO A 347 -1.99 -18.26 12.70
CA PRO A 347 -3.29 -18.78 13.13
C PRO A 347 -3.72 -18.30 14.53
N GLU A 348 -2.77 -18.17 15.43
CA GLU A 348 -2.96 -17.66 16.79
C GLU A 348 -3.36 -16.17 16.77
N ASP A 349 -2.70 -15.33 15.96
CA ASP A 349 -3.02 -13.90 15.83
C ASP A 349 -4.44 -13.65 15.30
N VAL A 350 -4.88 -14.50 14.37
CA VAL A 350 -6.25 -14.50 13.87
C VAL A 350 -7.21 -14.88 15.00
N ALA A 351 -6.98 -16.02 15.66
CA ALA A 351 -7.85 -16.53 16.70
C ALA A 351 -7.94 -15.63 17.94
N GLU A 352 -6.88 -14.89 18.27
CA GLU A 352 -6.84 -13.90 19.34
C GLU A 352 -7.45 -12.55 18.95
N GLY A 353 -7.71 -12.32 17.66
CA GLY A 353 -8.26 -11.07 17.16
C GLY A 353 -7.28 -9.90 17.30
N ASN A 354 -6.00 -10.09 16.94
CA ASN A 354 -5.02 -9.00 16.93
C ASN A 354 -5.40 -7.96 15.86
N TYR A 355 -5.89 -6.80 16.31
CA TYR A 355 -6.40 -5.74 15.42
C TYR A 355 -5.42 -5.34 14.30
N LYS A 356 -4.15 -5.06 14.63
CA LYS A 356 -3.18 -4.54 13.65
C LYS A 356 -2.84 -5.58 12.60
N LEU A 357 -2.58 -6.82 13.03
CA LEU A 357 -2.18 -7.89 12.12
C LEU A 357 -3.34 -8.32 11.23
N ASN A 358 -4.56 -8.42 11.79
CA ASN A 358 -5.75 -8.72 11.00
C ASN A 358 -6.09 -7.60 10.00
N LEU A 359 -5.96 -6.33 10.42
CA LEU A 359 -6.11 -5.20 9.50
C LEU A 359 -5.11 -5.29 8.35
N ALA A 360 -3.84 -5.58 8.65
CA ALA A 360 -2.80 -5.68 7.66
C ALA A 360 -3.03 -6.84 6.68
N PHE A 361 -3.48 -7.99 7.17
CA PHE A 361 -3.82 -9.14 6.35
C PHE A 361 -4.98 -8.85 5.39
N ILE A 362 -6.07 -8.20 5.86
CA ILE A 362 -7.19 -7.82 4.98
C ILE A 362 -6.77 -6.75 3.97
N ALA A 363 -6.00 -5.75 4.39
CA ALA A 363 -5.51 -4.72 3.47
C ALA A 363 -4.60 -5.31 2.38
N ASN A 364 -3.78 -6.33 2.72
CA ASN A 364 -2.99 -7.07 1.75
C ASN A 364 -3.88 -7.86 0.76
N LEU A 365 -4.96 -8.50 1.23
CA LEU A 365 -5.95 -9.15 0.35
C LEU A 365 -6.59 -8.14 -0.60
N PHE A 366 -7.03 -6.99 -0.08
CA PHE A 366 -7.62 -5.92 -0.86
C PHE A 366 -6.65 -5.41 -1.93
N GLY A 367 -5.41 -5.11 -1.57
CA GLY A 367 -4.42 -4.56 -2.48
C GLY A 367 -4.07 -5.51 -3.64
N LYS A 368 -4.02 -6.82 -3.39
CA LYS A 368 -3.72 -7.83 -4.43
C LYS A 368 -4.95 -8.26 -5.23
N TYR A 369 -6.11 -8.36 -4.59
CA TYR A 369 -7.35 -8.85 -5.21
C TYR A 369 -8.56 -7.98 -4.83
N PRO A 370 -8.67 -6.74 -5.36
CA PRO A 370 -9.85 -5.90 -5.11
C PRO A 370 -11.16 -6.59 -5.57
N ALA A 371 -11.12 -7.28 -6.71
CA ALA A 371 -12.27 -7.97 -7.30
C ALA A 371 -13.54 -7.09 -7.43
N LEU A 372 -13.36 -5.79 -7.65
CA LEU A 372 -14.44 -4.84 -7.92
C LEU A 372 -14.65 -4.73 -9.44
N PRO A 373 -15.89 -4.52 -9.93
CA PRO A 373 -16.14 -4.30 -11.35
C PRO A 373 -15.48 -3.02 -11.87
N GLU A 374 -14.86 -3.08 -13.05
CA GLU A 374 -14.40 -1.88 -13.77
C GLU A 374 -15.61 -1.11 -14.32
N THR A 375 -15.62 0.21 -14.15
CA THR A 375 -16.66 1.08 -14.72
C THR A 375 -16.39 1.30 -16.22
N ALA A 376 -17.44 1.25 -17.05
CA ALA A 376 -17.38 1.00 -18.49
C ALA A 376 -16.80 2.13 -19.38
N GLU A 377 -16.07 3.12 -18.86
CA GLU A 377 -15.69 4.31 -19.65
C GLU A 377 -14.37 4.22 -20.43
N THR A 378 -13.66 3.09 -20.41
CA THR A 378 -12.33 2.99 -21.07
C THR A 378 -12.29 2.26 -22.42
N SER A 379 -13.44 1.93 -23.02
CA SER A 379 -13.43 1.24 -24.34
C SER A 379 -13.34 2.15 -25.57
N ASP A 380 -13.47 3.48 -25.45
CA ASP A 380 -13.53 4.38 -26.63
C ASP A 380 -12.44 5.48 -26.68
N ALA A 381 -11.45 5.51 -25.77
CA ALA A 381 -10.48 6.61 -25.70
C ALA A 381 -9.09 6.34 -26.33
N ASN A 382 -8.80 5.14 -26.86
CA ASN A 382 -7.47 4.80 -27.39
C ASN A 382 -7.40 4.39 -28.87
N GLU A 383 -8.47 4.56 -29.64
CA GLU A 383 -8.43 4.52 -31.10
C GLU A 383 -8.64 5.92 -31.69
N ASN A 384 -7.61 6.78 -31.61
CA ASN A 384 -7.29 7.84 -32.59
C ASN A 384 -6.32 8.85 -31.97
N SER A 385 -5.04 8.49 -31.87
CA SER A 385 -3.95 9.47 -31.74
C SER A 385 -3.04 9.43 -32.95
N GLU A 386 -3.62 9.46 -34.15
CA GLU A 386 -2.89 9.87 -35.37
C GLU A 386 -3.14 11.36 -35.66
N ASN A 387 -2.08 12.14 -35.44
CA ASN A 387 -1.69 13.36 -36.15
C ASN A 387 -2.82 14.26 -36.69
N LYS A 388 -3.03 15.40 -36.01
CA LYS A 388 -3.30 16.65 -36.72
C LYS A 388 -2.87 17.87 -35.91
N VAL A 389 -1.68 18.36 -36.24
CA VAL A 389 -1.28 19.76 -36.05
C VAL A 389 -2.27 20.61 -36.84
N VAL A 390 -3.01 21.47 -36.16
CA VAL A 390 -3.75 22.57 -36.79
C VAL A 390 -3.31 23.86 -36.09
N GLU A 391 -2.44 24.59 -36.78
CA GLU A 391 -2.17 26.00 -36.52
C GLU A 391 -3.43 26.82 -36.85
N GLU A 392 -3.86 27.70 -35.95
CA GLU A 392 -4.74 28.81 -36.28
C GLU A 392 -4.27 30.12 -35.62
N PRO A 393 -4.54 31.28 -36.25
CA PRO A 393 -3.59 32.38 -36.33
C PRO A 393 -3.83 33.48 -35.29
N LEU A 394 -2.76 34.26 -35.05
CA LEU A 394 -2.74 35.47 -34.24
C LEU A 394 -3.68 36.55 -34.81
N GLY A 395 -4.70 36.93 -34.06
CA GLY A 395 -5.51 38.12 -34.27
C GLY A 395 -5.24 39.16 -33.19
N GLU A 396 -4.71 40.32 -33.58
CA GLU A 396 -4.54 41.50 -32.74
C GLU A 396 -5.89 42.09 -32.32
N VAL A 397 -6.04 42.44 -31.03
CA VAL A 397 -7.06 43.40 -30.58
C VAL A 397 -6.40 44.38 -29.61
N GLU A 398 -6.14 45.59 -30.10
CA GLU A 398 -5.85 46.77 -29.27
C GLU A 398 -7.14 47.26 -28.58
N GLY A 399 -7.07 47.58 -27.28
CA GLY A 399 -8.14 48.23 -26.50
C GLY A 399 -7.59 48.73 -25.15
N PRO A 400 -8.09 49.87 -24.62
CA PRO A 400 -7.33 50.72 -23.71
C PRO A 400 -7.30 50.21 -22.25
N LEU A 401 -6.22 50.59 -21.56
CA LEU A 401 -6.03 50.45 -20.11
C LEU A 401 -7.14 51.20 -19.36
N GLU A 402 -8.10 50.45 -18.79
CA GLU A 402 -9.04 50.97 -17.80
C GLU A 402 -8.56 50.63 -16.37
N GLU A 403 -8.54 51.68 -15.55
CA GLU A 403 -8.15 51.71 -14.15
C GLU A 403 -9.03 50.78 -13.31
N VAL A 404 -8.42 49.88 -12.54
CA VAL A 404 -9.14 49.10 -11.53
C VAL A 404 -9.21 49.94 -10.26
N GLU A 405 -10.36 50.56 -10.02
CA GLU A 405 -10.70 51.20 -8.74
C GLU A 405 -10.68 50.17 -7.60
N GLU A 406 -10.01 50.53 -6.50
CA GLU A 406 -9.99 49.78 -5.25
C GLU A 406 -11.41 49.72 -4.63
N MET A 407 -12.07 48.56 -4.71
CA MET A 407 -13.26 48.29 -3.90
C MET A 407 -12.86 48.03 -2.44
N ASN A 408 -12.84 49.09 -1.65
CA ASN A 408 -12.75 49.03 -0.19
C ASN A 408 -14.13 48.61 0.37
N VAL A 409 -14.38 47.30 0.46
CA VAL A 409 -15.60 46.78 1.07
C VAL A 409 -15.45 46.82 2.61
N VAL A 410 -15.97 47.86 3.23
CA VAL A 410 -16.15 47.92 4.69
C VAL A 410 -17.42 47.13 5.05
N ILE A 411 -17.26 45.88 5.51
CA ILE A 411 -18.38 45.08 6.02
C ILE A 411 -18.61 45.45 7.49
N SER A 412 -19.70 46.17 7.78
CA SER A 412 -20.22 46.34 9.14
C SER A 412 -20.98 45.08 9.57
N ALA A 413 -20.52 44.42 10.63
CA ALA A 413 -21.15 43.21 11.16
C ALA A 413 -22.28 43.54 12.16
N PRO A 414 -23.48 42.92 12.03
CA PRO A 414 -24.53 42.97 13.06
C PRO A 414 -24.17 42.11 14.30
N PRO A 415 -24.84 42.29 15.45
CA PRO A 415 -24.42 41.69 16.71
C PRO A 415 -24.66 40.18 16.79
N ILE A 416 -23.78 39.50 17.53
CA ILE A 416 -23.61 38.05 17.66
C ILE A 416 -24.72 37.43 18.54
N VAL A 417 -25.34 36.33 18.09
CA VAL A 417 -26.48 35.69 18.79
C VAL A 417 -26.18 34.27 19.32
N SER A 418 -25.13 33.57 18.89
CA SER A 418 -24.70 32.29 19.51
C SER A 418 -23.24 31.90 19.19
N LYS A 419 -22.74 30.84 19.87
CA LYS A 419 -21.34 30.39 19.82
C LYS A 419 -20.98 29.61 18.54
N ASP A 420 -21.93 28.90 17.94
CA ASP A 420 -21.71 28.13 16.70
C ASP A 420 -21.59 29.03 15.45
N ASP A 421 -22.17 30.23 15.50
CA ASP A 421 -22.08 31.24 14.44
C ASP A 421 -20.68 31.90 14.37
N PHE A 422 -19.84 31.73 15.40
CA PHE A 422 -18.48 32.27 15.46
C PHE A 422 -17.47 31.43 14.66
N GLU A 423 -17.54 30.11 14.76
CA GLU A 423 -16.60 29.22 14.06
C GLU A 423 -16.83 29.23 12.55
N HIS A 424 -18.09 29.22 12.12
CA HIS A 424 -18.43 29.28 10.70
C HIS A 424 -17.94 30.58 10.04
N ARG A 425 -17.99 31.69 10.78
CA ARG A 425 -17.51 33.01 10.32
C ARG A 425 -15.99 33.14 10.36
N LEU A 426 -15.31 32.47 11.29
CA LEU A 426 -13.85 32.43 11.33
C LEU A 426 -13.29 31.71 10.09
N VAL A 427 -13.94 30.62 9.66
CA VAL A 427 -13.57 29.88 8.44
C VAL A 427 -13.75 30.75 7.20
N ILE A 428 -14.87 31.49 7.10
CA ILE A 428 -15.12 32.41 5.98
C ILE A 428 -14.11 33.57 5.98
N PHE A 429 -13.78 34.12 7.14
CA PHE A 429 -12.80 35.20 7.27
C PHE A 429 -11.38 34.74 6.90
N LEU A 430 -10.98 33.53 7.32
CA LEU A 430 -9.72 32.92 6.92
C LEU A 430 -9.66 32.61 5.42
N ALA A 431 -10.75 32.16 4.82
CA ALA A 431 -10.84 31.91 3.37
C ALA A 431 -10.69 33.22 2.56
N ILE A 432 -11.32 34.31 3.00
CA ILE A 432 -11.19 35.63 2.37
C ILE A 432 -9.75 36.16 2.52
N MET A 433 -9.14 36.03 3.70
CA MET A 433 -7.75 36.44 3.95
C MET A 433 -6.75 35.64 3.09
N CYS A 434 -6.95 34.34 2.93
CA CYS A 434 -6.15 33.50 2.03
C CYS A 434 -6.30 33.94 0.56
N GLY A 435 -7.52 34.24 0.10
CA GLY A 435 -7.76 34.73 -1.26
C GLY A 435 -7.05 36.07 -1.55
N VAL A 436 -7.06 36.99 -0.58
CA VAL A 436 -6.37 38.29 -0.70
C VAL A 436 -4.84 38.11 -0.69
N LEU A 437 -4.30 37.21 0.14
CA LEU A 437 -2.87 36.90 0.19
C LEU A 437 -2.36 36.25 -1.10
N VAL A 438 -3.13 35.34 -1.70
CA VAL A 438 -2.78 34.73 -2.99
C VAL A 438 -2.75 35.77 -4.11
N ASN A 439 -3.71 36.69 -4.14
CA ASN A 439 -3.70 37.79 -5.12
C ASN A 439 -2.48 38.71 -4.95
N TYR A 440 -2.10 39.04 -3.71
CA TYR A 440 -0.87 39.81 -3.45
C TYR A 440 0.40 39.07 -3.88
N LEU A 441 0.45 37.74 -3.70
CA LEU A 441 1.58 36.91 -4.12
C LEU A 441 1.70 36.87 -5.65
N VAL A 442 0.57 36.73 -6.36
CA VAL A 442 0.52 36.73 -7.83
C VAL A 442 0.92 38.10 -8.40
N ILE A 443 0.51 39.20 -7.76
CA ILE A 443 0.92 40.56 -8.14
C ILE A 443 2.43 40.79 -7.87
N ALA A 444 2.94 40.30 -6.74
CA ALA A 444 4.36 40.38 -6.40
C ALA A 444 5.23 39.57 -7.37
N LEU A 445 4.78 38.36 -7.75
CA LEU A 445 5.46 37.53 -8.73
C LEU A 445 5.46 38.19 -10.13
N LYS A 446 4.34 38.78 -10.57
CA LYS A 446 4.29 39.51 -11.85
C LYS A 446 5.25 40.70 -11.92
N ARG A 447 5.53 41.37 -10.80
CA ARG A 447 6.52 42.47 -10.72
C ARG A 447 7.98 42.02 -10.70
N VAL A 448 8.25 40.77 -10.32
CA VAL A 448 9.61 40.21 -10.30
C VAL A 448 10.00 39.63 -11.66
N PHE A 449 9.01 39.24 -12.46
CA PHE A 449 9.20 38.64 -13.79
C PHE A 449 8.87 39.56 -14.98
N SER A 450 8.66 40.86 -14.75
CA SER A 450 8.62 41.94 -15.76
C SER A 450 9.72 42.95 -15.50
#